data_AF-A0A931C7A7-F1
#
_entry.id   AF-A0A931C7A7-F1
#
_cell.length_a   1.000
_cell.length_b   1.000
_cell.length_c   1.000
_cell.angle_alpha   90.00
_cell.angle_beta   90.00
_cell.angle_gamma   90.00
#
_symmetry.space_group_name_H-M   'P 1'
#
loop_
_entity.id
_entity.type
_entity.pdbx_description
1 polymer ?
#
loop_
_entity_poly.entity_id
_entity_poly.type
_entity_poly.pdbx_seq_one_letter_code
_entity_poly.pdbx_strand_id
1 'polypeptide(L)'
;MDSPVVAGAETAAETAADTAAASEAGAPRLPDISDYWPDAPQRLGPPADHYELPGADPDRTTPAWHNLAGPDPAGPPAGGYRPATGRTTARDRATVDRATVDRATVEIPVGVRPHRSFWRSAVVLATLLGVGGTLAWAIARPDPEPPGPPTFAGGAASPVPSAAVTNPPVAIGTPPPSRPAPPPVVPAAATFEFVDNTTELNVTIGEVAGGWFRVTSPRGSGVVPSTEVDGTTLRVGIEPTGTRGSARVDVLLSEEVDWTVRTRGGFRTAALDLKDGTVDRVDLLGGIGRLDLTLPRQRAALPIVLAGGVERWRITTAGEVPVRAAFRRGAGTVTVYGDRDRGVRRGDELTVGAGSGGLDLNAEEGVGTLTVSAR
;
A
#
# COMPACT_ATOMS: atom_id res chain seq x y z
N MET A 1 86.12 18.83 3.69
CA MET A 1 86.52 17.45 4.02
C MET A 1 86.14 17.21 5.46
N ASP A 2 85.49 16.07 5.69
CA ASP A 2 85.25 15.41 6.97
C ASP A 2 84.34 16.09 8.01
N SER A 3 83.15 15.49 8.14
CA SER A 3 82.39 15.36 9.40
C SER A 3 83.28 14.81 10.52
N PRO A 4 82.96 15.02 11.82
CA PRO A 4 82.05 14.09 12.50
C PRO A 4 81.24 14.73 13.69
N VAL A 5 80.04 14.23 14.04
CA VAL A 5 79.69 13.43 15.26
C VAL A 5 79.55 14.28 16.55
N VAL A 6 78.63 14.16 17.51
CA VAL A 6 77.39 13.40 17.86
C VAL A 6 76.89 14.01 19.20
N ALA A 7 75.59 13.86 19.51
CA ALA A 7 74.93 13.94 20.84
C ALA A 7 74.85 15.33 21.51
N GLY A 8 73.84 15.64 22.32
CA GLY A 8 72.70 14.92 22.88
C GLY A 8 71.74 15.95 23.50
N ALA A 9 70.44 15.68 23.49
CA ALA A 9 69.66 15.36 24.69
C ALA A 9 69.49 16.52 25.67
N GLU A 10 68.29 17.13 25.71
CA GLU A 10 67.47 17.28 26.92
C GLU A 10 66.26 18.20 26.66
N THR A 11 65.20 17.97 27.42
CA THR A 11 64.00 18.83 27.61
C THR A 11 63.00 18.97 26.46
N ALA A 12 62.01 18.07 26.44
CA ALA A 12 60.61 18.41 26.09
C ALA A 12 59.69 17.22 26.44
N ALA A 13 59.59 16.90 27.73
CA ALA A 13 58.66 15.91 28.25
C ALA A 13 57.76 16.54 29.31
N GLU A 14 57.05 17.62 28.97
CA GLU A 14 56.02 18.18 29.88
C GLU A 14 55.02 19.10 29.17
N THR A 15 54.47 18.73 28.00
CA THR A 15 53.30 19.44 27.45
C THR A 15 52.53 18.57 26.44
N ALA A 16 51.97 17.44 26.86
CA ALA A 16 51.14 16.61 25.98
C ALA A 16 50.12 15.73 26.71
N ALA A 17 49.61 16.15 27.87
CA ALA A 17 48.60 15.40 28.62
C ALA A 17 47.35 16.23 29.01
N ASP A 18 47.19 17.43 28.44
CA ASP A 18 46.07 18.33 28.78
C ASP A 18 45.28 18.81 27.55
N THR A 19 45.16 17.94 26.54
CA THR A 19 44.30 18.19 25.36
C THR A 19 43.72 16.88 24.83
N ALA A 20 43.06 16.12 25.70
CA ALA A 20 42.24 14.96 25.31
C ALA A 20 41.01 14.75 26.21
N ALA A 21 40.56 15.80 26.92
CA ALA A 21 39.43 15.73 27.85
C ALA A 21 38.37 16.83 27.62
N ALA A 22 38.21 17.29 26.38
CA ALA A 22 37.22 18.32 26.05
C ALA A 22 36.58 18.08 24.67
N SER A 23 35.91 16.94 24.49
CA SER A 23 34.93 16.79 23.41
C SER A 23 34.00 15.60 23.64
N GLU A 24 33.27 15.60 24.76
CA GLU A 24 32.08 14.76 24.93
C GLU A 24 30.91 15.67 25.35
N ALA A 25 30.58 16.60 24.47
CA ALA A 25 29.37 17.40 24.57
C ALA A 25 28.17 16.47 24.33
N GLY A 26 27.33 16.36 25.36
CA GLY A 26 26.32 15.32 25.52
C GLY A 26 25.34 15.20 24.35
N ALA A 27 25.23 13.99 23.83
CA ALA A 27 24.05 13.57 23.09
C ALA A 27 22.81 13.73 24.00
N PRO A 28 21.67 14.21 23.49
CA PRO A 28 20.44 14.30 24.27
C PRO A 28 20.06 12.90 24.78
N ARG A 29 20.13 12.70 26.10
CA ARG A 29 19.58 11.50 26.73
C ARG A 29 18.07 11.55 26.59
N LEU A 30 17.54 10.69 25.72
CA LEU A 30 16.11 10.42 25.67
C LEU A 30 15.69 9.85 27.03
N PRO A 31 14.56 10.31 27.61
CA PRO A 31 14.06 9.76 28.86
C PRO A 31 13.82 8.25 28.71
N ASP A 32 14.19 7.49 29.74
CA ASP A 32 13.94 6.05 29.77
C ASP A 32 12.43 5.83 29.90
N ILE A 33 11.83 5.14 28.92
CA ILE A 33 10.40 4.85 28.91
C ILE A 33 9.97 4.03 30.14
N SER A 34 10.93 3.36 30.79
CA SER A 34 10.73 2.62 32.03
C SER A 34 10.26 3.50 33.19
N ASP A 35 10.63 4.79 33.20
CA ASP A 35 10.25 5.73 34.26
C ASP A 35 8.78 6.17 34.16
N TYR A 36 8.16 6.03 32.99
CA TYR A 36 6.76 6.43 32.74
C TYR A 36 5.76 5.29 32.90
N TRP A 37 6.22 4.05 33.09
CA TRP A 37 5.34 2.88 33.23
C TRP A 37 5.84 1.88 34.30
N PRO A 38 5.82 2.26 35.59
CA PRO A 38 6.27 1.36 36.66
C PRO A 38 5.43 0.06 36.76
N ASP A 39 4.20 0.07 36.23
CA ASP A 39 3.23 -1.02 36.33
C ASP A 39 3.01 -1.79 35.02
N ALA A 40 3.99 -1.83 34.10
CA ALA A 40 3.86 -2.57 32.85
C ALA A 40 3.56 -4.07 33.14
N PRO A 41 2.41 -4.62 32.69
CA PRO A 41 1.91 -5.95 33.09
C PRO A 41 2.74 -7.14 32.59
N GLN A 42 3.83 -6.88 31.89
CA GLN A 42 4.74 -7.86 31.31
C GLN A 42 5.62 -8.53 32.39
N ARG A 43 5.65 -8.00 33.62
CA ARG A 43 6.49 -8.50 34.74
C ARG A 43 5.84 -9.52 35.66
N LEU A 44 4.57 -9.85 35.49
CA LEU A 44 3.83 -10.81 36.34
C LEU A 44 3.41 -12.10 35.60
N GLY A 45 3.89 -12.32 34.38
CA GLY A 45 3.69 -13.58 33.68
C GLY A 45 4.72 -14.64 34.11
N PRO A 46 4.35 -15.93 34.18
CA PRO A 46 5.33 -16.99 34.33
C PRO A 46 6.36 -16.94 33.18
N PRO A 47 7.60 -17.42 33.40
CA PRO A 47 8.60 -17.50 32.34
C PRO A 47 8.04 -18.24 31.12
N ALA A 48 8.45 -17.80 29.92
CA ALA A 48 7.89 -18.21 28.62
C ALA A 48 7.92 -19.73 28.34
N ASP A 49 8.54 -20.51 29.22
CA ASP A 49 8.72 -21.95 29.11
C ASP A 49 7.61 -22.77 29.79
N HIS A 50 6.50 -22.14 30.22
CA HIS A 50 5.41 -22.80 30.95
C HIS A 50 4.02 -22.57 30.31
N TYR A 51 3.88 -22.98 29.05
CA TYR A 51 2.58 -23.22 28.42
C TYR A 51 2.48 -24.68 27.95
N GLU A 52 2.55 -25.62 28.90
CA GLU A 52 2.08 -26.99 28.64
C GLU A 52 0.67 -27.13 29.22
N LEU A 53 -0.31 -27.32 28.34
CA LEU A 53 -1.68 -27.65 28.74
C LEU A 53 -1.68 -29.08 29.33
N PRO A 54 -2.36 -29.32 30.46
CA PRO A 54 -2.48 -30.67 31.02
C PRO A 54 -3.15 -31.61 30.00
N GLY A 55 -2.41 -32.62 29.52
CA GLY A 55 -2.89 -33.59 28.53
C GLY A 55 -2.38 -33.39 27.09
N ALA A 56 -1.46 -32.46 26.85
CA ALA A 56 -0.72 -32.41 25.59
C ALA A 56 0.37 -33.49 25.58
N ASP A 57 0.19 -34.52 24.75
CA ASP A 57 1.20 -35.55 24.48
C ASP A 57 2.40 -34.89 23.76
N PRO A 58 3.66 -35.07 24.23
CA PRO A 58 4.82 -34.43 23.63
C PRO A 58 5.24 -35.16 22.35
N ASP A 59 4.51 -34.94 21.25
CA ASP A 59 5.02 -35.25 19.91
C ASP A 59 6.07 -34.20 19.54
N ARG A 60 7.31 -34.55 19.89
CA ARG A 60 8.53 -33.87 19.47
C ARG A 60 8.53 -33.71 17.95
N THR A 61 8.46 -32.45 17.51
CA THR A 61 8.85 -32.04 16.17
C THR A 61 10.33 -32.37 15.97
N THR A 62 10.59 -33.42 15.20
CA THR A 62 11.92 -33.64 14.63
C THR A 62 12.18 -32.55 13.58
N PRO A 63 13.37 -31.92 13.57
CA PRO A 63 13.67 -30.86 12.62
C PRO A 63 13.78 -31.41 11.20
N ALA A 64 13.00 -30.84 10.29
CA ALA A 64 12.92 -31.20 8.87
C ALA A 64 14.13 -30.69 8.07
N TRP A 65 15.34 -31.14 8.39
CA TRP A 65 16.53 -30.88 7.58
C TRP A 65 17.51 -32.05 7.66
N HIS A 66 17.26 -33.11 6.89
CA HIS A 66 18.33 -34.04 6.48
C HIS A 66 18.16 -34.51 5.04
N ASN A 67 19.29 -34.40 4.33
CA ASN A 67 19.53 -34.73 2.94
C ASN A 67 19.13 -36.18 2.60
N LEU A 68 18.39 -36.37 1.51
CA LEU A 68 18.28 -37.66 0.84
C LEU A 68 19.55 -37.91 0.00
N ALA A 69 20.42 -38.76 0.52
CA ALA A 69 21.31 -39.62 -0.27
C ALA A 69 20.89 -41.07 0.01
N GLY A 70 20.73 -41.88 -1.05
CA GLY A 70 20.16 -43.24 -1.01
C GLY A 70 20.94 -44.27 -0.17
N PRO A 71 20.44 -45.51 -0.11
CA PRO A 71 20.80 -46.45 -1.18
C PRO A 71 19.68 -47.39 -1.66
N ASP A 72 19.92 -47.88 -2.88
CA ASP A 72 19.22 -48.95 -3.61
C ASP A 72 19.15 -50.25 -2.80
N PRO A 73 18.06 -51.04 -2.90
CA PRO A 73 18.27 -52.43 -3.30
C PRO A 73 17.20 -53.03 -4.24
N ALA A 74 17.72 -53.61 -5.33
CA ALA A 74 17.41 -54.95 -5.85
C ALA A 74 15.95 -55.32 -6.24
N GLY A 75 15.68 -55.28 -7.56
CA GLY A 75 15.30 -56.46 -8.36
C GLY A 75 13.88 -57.10 -8.23
N PRO A 76 13.35 -57.74 -9.29
CA PRO A 76 11.92 -57.69 -9.62
C PRO A 76 11.16 -59.00 -9.36
N PRO A 77 9.83 -59.01 -9.59
CA PRO A 77 9.29 -60.12 -10.35
C PRO A 77 8.41 -59.74 -11.55
N ALA A 78 8.47 -60.65 -12.51
CA ALA A 78 7.76 -60.73 -13.77
C ALA A 78 6.22 -60.76 -13.62
N GLY A 79 5.53 -60.18 -14.61
CA GLY A 79 4.08 -60.35 -14.79
C GLY A 79 3.67 -59.84 -16.17
N GLY A 80 3.44 -60.77 -17.10
CA GLY A 80 3.32 -60.50 -18.52
C GLY A 80 2.06 -59.77 -18.95
N TYR A 81 2.19 -59.04 -20.07
CA TYR A 81 1.08 -58.68 -20.93
C TYR A 81 1.44 -59.03 -22.38
N ARG A 82 0.68 -59.97 -22.95
CA ARG A 82 0.65 -60.31 -24.38
C ARG A 82 0.14 -59.11 -25.20
N PRO A 83 0.70 -58.84 -26.39
CA PRO A 83 -0.06 -58.22 -27.46
C PRO A 83 -0.56 -59.30 -28.45
N ALA A 84 -1.87 -59.29 -28.70
CA ALA A 84 -2.47 -60.04 -29.79
C ALA A 84 -2.28 -59.29 -31.12
N THR A 85 -1.75 -60.01 -32.09
CA THR A 85 -1.68 -59.69 -33.51
C THR A 85 -3.07 -59.64 -34.15
N GLY A 86 -3.30 -58.74 -35.11
CA GLY A 86 -4.49 -58.78 -35.96
C GLY A 86 -4.57 -57.67 -37.00
N ARG A 87 -3.86 -57.85 -38.12
CA ARG A 87 -3.97 -57.07 -39.37
C ARG A 87 -5.27 -57.41 -40.12
N THR A 88 -5.86 -56.39 -40.75
CA THR A 88 -6.53 -56.44 -42.07
C THR A 88 -6.62 -55.01 -42.63
N THR A 89 -5.81 -54.64 -43.63
CA THR A 89 -6.17 -54.39 -45.07
C THR A 89 -7.25 -53.31 -45.26
N ALA A 90 -7.11 -52.25 -46.06
CA ALA A 90 -6.50 -52.16 -47.38
C ALA A 90 -6.30 -50.68 -47.83
N ARG A 91 -5.30 -50.50 -48.73
CA ARG A 91 -5.23 -49.56 -49.88
C ARG A 91 -5.75 -48.12 -49.69
N ASP A 92 -4.86 -47.13 -49.85
CA ASP A 92 -4.68 -46.53 -51.18
C ASP A 92 -3.33 -45.81 -51.37
N ARG A 93 -2.90 -45.75 -52.62
CA ARG A 93 -1.66 -45.14 -53.13
C ARG A 93 -1.73 -43.62 -53.11
N ALA A 94 -0.62 -42.98 -52.75
CA ALA A 94 -0.10 -41.84 -53.52
C ALA A 94 1.41 -41.70 -53.31
N THR A 95 2.13 -41.93 -54.40
CA THR A 95 3.57 -41.73 -54.55
C THR A 95 3.81 -40.27 -54.90
N VAL A 96 4.47 -39.49 -54.05
CA VAL A 96 5.06 -38.20 -54.45
C VAL A 96 6.42 -38.03 -53.79
N ASP A 97 7.40 -38.29 -54.64
CA ASP A 97 8.62 -37.54 -54.90
C ASP A 97 9.56 -37.04 -53.80
N ARG A 98 10.84 -37.26 -54.13
CA ARG A 98 12.03 -37.09 -53.33
C ARG A 98 12.63 -35.73 -53.70
N ALA A 99 12.60 -34.75 -52.81
CA ALA A 99 13.32 -33.49 -52.98
C ALA A 99 14.15 -33.16 -51.74
N THR A 100 15.46 -33.30 -51.93
CA THR A 100 16.53 -32.41 -51.48
C THR A 100 16.47 -31.87 -50.05
N VAL A 101 17.31 -32.45 -49.19
CA VAL A 101 17.75 -31.86 -47.92
C VAL A 101 18.61 -30.64 -48.25
N ASP A 102 18.02 -29.44 -48.13
CA ASP A 102 18.76 -28.19 -48.17
C ASP A 102 19.04 -27.70 -46.74
N ARG A 103 20.32 -27.40 -46.48
CA ARG A 103 20.81 -26.92 -45.19
C ARG A 103 20.43 -25.45 -45.06
N ALA A 104 19.44 -25.15 -44.23
CA ALA A 104 19.19 -23.78 -43.79
C ALA A 104 20.27 -23.35 -42.77
N THR A 105 21.31 -22.71 -43.29
CA THR A 105 22.21 -21.84 -42.51
C THR A 105 21.39 -20.68 -41.97
N VAL A 106 21.27 -20.59 -40.63
CA VAL A 106 20.68 -19.43 -39.96
C VAL A 106 21.76 -18.34 -39.87
N GLU A 107 21.74 -17.41 -40.80
CA GLU A 107 22.44 -16.14 -40.67
C GLU A 107 21.69 -15.24 -39.68
N ILE A 108 22.38 -14.79 -38.63
CA ILE A 108 21.86 -13.83 -37.66
C ILE A 108 22.17 -12.42 -38.19
N PRO A 109 21.18 -11.63 -38.67
CA PRO A 109 21.43 -10.23 -38.96
C PRO A 109 21.57 -9.45 -37.64
N VAL A 110 22.80 -9.05 -37.32
CA VAL A 110 23.10 -8.08 -36.27
C VAL A 110 22.64 -6.70 -36.74
N GLY A 111 21.38 -6.39 -36.42
CA GLY A 111 20.77 -5.08 -36.66
C GLY A 111 21.31 -4.02 -35.70
N VAL A 112 21.97 -3.02 -36.27
CA VAL A 112 22.57 -1.84 -35.65
C VAL A 112 21.52 -1.02 -34.87
N ARG A 113 21.83 -0.70 -33.60
CA ARG A 113 21.02 0.13 -32.70
C ARG A 113 20.92 1.58 -33.19
N PRO A 114 19.72 2.15 -33.39
CA PRO A 114 19.60 3.60 -33.51
C PRO A 114 19.63 4.26 -32.12
N HIS A 115 20.67 5.06 -31.93
CA HIS A 115 20.88 5.99 -30.82
C HIS A 115 20.02 7.24 -30.99
N ARG A 116 19.00 7.46 -30.15
CA ARG A 116 18.22 8.72 -29.96
C ARG A 116 17.36 8.53 -28.70
N SER A 117 17.22 9.43 -27.72
CA SER A 117 17.61 10.82 -27.57
C SER A 117 17.66 11.14 -26.05
N PHE A 118 18.86 11.19 -25.48
CA PHE A 118 19.16 11.80 -24.19
C PHE A 118 18.87 13.30 -24.28
N TRP A 119 17.70 13.80 -23.83
CA TRP A 119 17.50 15.24 -23.55
C TRP A 119 16.27 15.61 -22.71
N ARG A 120 15.69 14.67 -21.94
CA ARG A 120 14.54 14.97 -21.07
C ARG A 120 14.80 14.83 -19.56
N SER A 121 16.06 14.61 -19.16
CA SER A 121 16.43 14.42 -17.75
C SER A 121 16.93 15.67 -17.04
N ALA A 122 16.96 16.84 -17.69
CA ALA A 122 17.52 18.06 -17.10
C ALA A 122 16.51 18.96 -16.34
N VAL A 123 15.20 18.66 -16.39
CA VAL A 123 14.17 19.52 -15.75
C VAL A 123 13.79 19.05 -14.34
N VAL A 124 14.10 17.81 -13.95
CA VAL A 124 13.70 17.27 -12.63
C VAL A 124 14.69 17.65 -11.51
N LEU A 125 15.93 18.04 -11.82
CA LEU A 125 16.91 18.40 -10.79
C LEU A 125 16.80 19.85 -10.30
N ALA A 126 16.11 20.75 -11.03
CA ALA A 126 15.94 22.13 -10.61
C ALA A 126 14.79 22.32 -9.58
N THR A 127 13.82 21.41 -9.55
CA THR A 127 12.66 21.51 -8.65
C THR A 127 12.95 21.02 -7.23
N LEU A 128 13.99 20.20 -7.04
CA LEU A 128 14.36 19.66 -5.72
C LEU A 128 15.19 20.62 -4.84
N LEU A 129 15.72 21.72 -5.41
CA LEU A 129 16.40 22.77 -4.63
C LEU A 129 15.49 23.95 -4.24
N GLY A 130 14.27 24.04 -4.79
CA GLY A 130 13.31 25.10 -4.45
C GLY A 130 12.49 24.85 -3.17
N VAL A 131 12.44 23.61 -2.68
CA VAL A 131 11.61 23.23 -1.52
C VAL A 131 12.41 23.25 -0.20
N GLY A 132 13.74 23.29 -0.25
CA GLY A 132 14.59 23.39 0.95
C GLY A 132 14.64 24.79 1.58
N GLY A 133 14.23 25.84 0.87
CA GLY A 133 14.35 27.23 1.33
C GLY A 133 13.15 27.75 2.12
N THR A 134 11.99 27.09 2.07
CA THR A 134 10.76 27.63 2.68
C THR A 134 10.44 27.06 4.07
N LEU A 135 11.13 26.00 4.50
CA LEU A 135 10.88 25.43 5.84
C LEU A 135 11.61 26.16 6.98
N ALA A 136 12.57 27.03 6.68
CA ALA A 136 13.32 27.78 7.70
C ALA A 136 12.58 29.03 8.23
N TRP A 137 11.51 29.49 7.56
CA TRP A 137 10.81 30.73 7.95
C TRP A 137 9.66 30.50 8.95
N ALA A 138 9.23 29.25 9.18
CA ALA A 138 8.09 28.94 10.03
C ALA A 138 8.43 28.81 11.54
N ILE A 139 9.72 28.71 11.90
CA ILE A 139 10.15 28.46 13.30
C ILE A 139 10.47 29.78 14.06
N ALA A 140 10.48 30.93 13.38
CA ALA A 140 10.85 32.23 13.97
C ALA A 140 9.66 33.17 14.23
N ARG A 141 8.46 32.65 14.52
CA ARG A 141 7.35 33.51 14.96
C ARG A 141 7.39 33.67 16.49
N PRO A 142 7.52 34.90 17.03
CA PRO A 142 7.39 35.14 18.46
C PRO A 142 5.97 34.81 18.92
N ASP A 143 5.85 34.17 20.09
CA ASP A 143 4.59 33.78 20.71
C ASP A 143 3.63 34.98 20.85
N PRO A 144 2.34 34.84 20.50
CA PRO A 144 1.34 35.84 20.85
C PRO A 144 1.13 35.83 22.37
N GLU A 145 1.40 36.98 23.00
CA GLU A 145 1.21 37.24 24.42
C GLU A 145 -0.22 36.88 24.88
N PRO A 146 -0.37 36.30 26.09
CA PRO A 146 -1.69 35.99 26.63
C PRO A 146 -2.48 37.27 26.91
N PRO A 147 -3.80 37.31 26.61
CA PRO A 147 -4.63 38.48 26.85
C PRO A 147 -4.72 38.78 28.36
N GLY A 148 -4.31 39.99 28.74
CA GLY A 148 -4.40 40.48 30.11
C GLY A 148 -5.85 40.57 30.62
N PRO A 149 -6.06 40.49 31.94
CA PRO A 149 -7.40 40.53 32.53
C PRO A 149 -8.05 41.92 32.34
N PRO A 150 -9.39 41.99 32.18
CA PRO A 150 -10.09 43.24 31.96
C PRO A 150 -10.01 44.14 33.21
N THR A 151 -9.58 45.38 33.01
CA THR A 151 -9.60 46.45 34.00
C THR A 151 -10.99 47.08 34.03
N PHE A 152 -11.71 46.95 35.13
CA PHE A 152 -12.98 47.66 35.34
C PHE A 152 -12.69 49.04 35.93
N ALA A 153 -12.95 50.09 35.16
CA ALA A 153 -12.92 51.46 35.64
C ALA A 153 -14.12 51.72 36.56
N GLY A 154 -13.86 51.93 37.84
CA GLY A 154 -14.85 52.36 38.83
C GLY A 154 -15.28 53.81 38.57
N GLY A 155 -16.37 53.99 37.82
CA GLY A 155 -17.08 55.25 37.70
C GLY A 155 -18.11 55.40 38.82
N ALA A 156 -17.95 56.44 39.64
CA ALA A 156 -18.82 56.76 40.76
C ALA A 156 -20.29 56.93 40.34
N ALA A 157 -21.19 56.35 41.14
CA ALA A 157 -22.63 56.43 40.98
C ALA A 157 -23.17 57.85 41.21
N SER A 158 -23.98 58.35 40.27
CA SER A 158 -24.97 59.40 40.53
C SER A 158 -26.37 58.77 40.56
N PRO A 159 -27.22 59.06 41.55
CA PRO A 159 -28.57 58.50 41.62
C PRO A 159 -29.50 59.20 40.60
N VAL A 160 -29.96 58.44 39.60
CA VAL A 160 -31.04 58.86 38.67
C VAL A 160 -32.35 58.24 39.18
N PRO A 161 -33.47 58.99 39.25
CA PRO A 161 -34.75 58.49 39.75
C PRO A 161 -35.31 57.38 38.86
N SER A 162 -35.89 56.38 39.53
CA SER A 162 -36.49 55.19 38.95
C SER A 162 -37.71 55.54 38.09
N ALA A 163 -37.52 55.62 36.77
CA ALA A 163 -38.61 55.59 35.81
C ALA A 163 -38.90 54.13 35.46
N ALA A 164 -40.18 53.74 35.54
CA ALA A 164 -40.65 52.40 35.23
C ALA A 164 -40.20 51.97 33.82
N VAL A 165 -39.31 50.97 33.75
CA VAL A 165 -38.91 50.33 32.50
C VAL A 165 -40.04 49.39 32.09
N THR A 166 -40.95 49.86 31.24
CA THR A 166 -41.80 49.00 30.43
C THR A 166 -40.94 48.39 29.33
N ASN A 167 -40.43 47.17 29.55
CA ASN A 167 -39.78 46.40 28.50
C ASN A 167 -40.78 46.17 27.35
N PRO A 168 -40.50 46.64 26.11
CA PRO A 168 -41.32 46.29 24.97
C PRO A 168 -41.21 44.77 24.70
N PRO A 169 -42.29 44.12 24.22
CA PRO A 169 -42.27 42.70 23.94
C PRO A 169 -41.21 42.39 22.86
N VAL A 170 -40.33 41.44 23.15
CA VAL A 170 -39.37 40.89 22.17
C VAL A 170 -40.18 40.16 21.11
N ALA A 171 -40.30 40.77 19.93
CA ALA A 171 -40.84 40.10 18.76
C ALA A 171 -39.81 39.05 18.32
N ILE A 172 -40.09 37.77 18.62
CA ILE A 172 -39.38 36.64 18.00
C ILE A 172 -39.82 36.64 16.54
N GLY A 173 -39.09 37.38 15.70
CA GLY A 173 -39.30 37.34 14.26
C GLY A 173 -39.21 35.89 13.80
N THR A 174 -40.23 35.42 13.09
CA THR A 174 -40.20 34.12 12.42
C THR A 174 -38.91 34.07 11.59
N PRO A 175 -38.05 33.05 11.78
CA PRO A 175 -36.85 32.91 10.97
C PRO A 175 -37.25 32.97 9.49
N PRO A 176 -36.54 33.74 8.65
CA PRO A 176 -36.82 33.73 7.22
C PRO A 176 -36.80 32.28 6.74
N PRO A 177 -37.71 31.88 5.84
CA PRO A 177 -37.73 30.51 5.34
C PRO A 177 -36.35 30.18 4.81
N SER A 178 -35.72 29.14 5.37
CA SER A 178 -34.39 28.68 4.96
C SER A 178 -34.40 28.49 3.45
N ARG A 179 -33.60 29.26 2.74
CA ARG A 179 -33.40 29.08 1.30
C ARG A 179 -32.96 27.62 1.09
N PRO A 180 -33.59 26.85 0.19
CA PRO A 180 -33.13 25.50 -0.11
C PRO A 180 -31.65 25.57 -0.47
N ALA A 181 -30.83 24.76 0.20
CA ALA A 181 -29.43 24.63 -0.18
C ALA A 181 -29.39 24.17 -1.66
N PRO A 182 -28.51 24.76 -2.50
CA PRO A 182 -28.32 24.24 -3.84
C PRO A 182 -27.96 22.75 -3.75
N PRO A 183 -28.41 21.92 -4.72
CA PRO A 183 -28.08 20.51 -4.72
C PRO A 183 -26.56 20.33 -4.70
N PRO A 184 -26.04 19.31 -4.00
CA PRO A 184 -24.62 19.03 -3.98
C PRO A 184 -24.12 18.82 -5.40
N VAL A 185 -23.07 19.53 -5.78
CA VAL A 185 -22.46 19.42 -7.11
C VAL A 185 -21.69 18.10 -7.16
N VAL A 186 -22.10 17.21 -8.06
CA VAL A 186 -21.39 15.96 -8.36
C VAL A 186 -20.21 16.29 -9.29
N PRO A 187 -18.96 15.98 -8.91
CA PRO A 187 -17.81 16.22 -9.78
C PRO A 187 -17.78 15.21 -10.93
N ALA A 188 -17.26 15.60 -12.09
CA ALA A 188 -17.07 14.65 -13.20
C ALA A 188 -15.98 13.61 -12.91
N ALA A 189 -14.97 13.97 -12.11
CA ALA A 189 -13.90 13.07 -11.69
C ALA A 189 -13.50 13.37 -10.24
N ALA A 190 -13.16 12.32 -9.49
CA ALA A 190 -12.79 12.42 -8.08
C ALA A 190 -11.76 11.37 -7.67
N THR A 191 -11.06 11.63 -6.57
CA THR A 191 -10.17 10.65 -5.94
C THR A 191 -10.81 10.17 -4.64
N PHE A 192 -10.98 8.86 -4.50
CA PHE A 192 -11.27 8.23 -3.21
C PHE A 192 -9.95 7.82 -2.56
N GLU A 193 -9.77 8.17 -1.28
CA GLU A 193 -8.58 7.85 -0.51
C GLU A 193 -8.95 7.28 0.87
N PHE A 194 -8.58 6.03 1.15
CA PHE A 194 -8.68 5.45 2.50
C PHE A 194 -7.34 5.51 3.22
N VAL A 195 -7.27 6.20 4.37
CA VAL A 195 -5.98 6.56 5.00
C VAL A 195 -5.54 5.67 6.16
N ASP A 196 -6.48 5.08 6.89
CA ASP A 196 -6.21 4.37 8.14
C ASP A 196 -6.19 2.84 8.01
N ASN A 197 -5.66 2.16 9.02
CA ASN A 197 -5.68 0.69 9.08
C ASN A 197 -7.04 0.18 9.53
N THR A 198 -7.63 -0.77 8.82
CA THR A 198 -8.88 -1.39 9.25
C THR A 198 -8.87 -2.90 9.04
N THR A 199 -9.78 -3.64 9.67
CA THR A 199 -9.85 -5.09 9.45
C THR A 199 -10.45 -5.40 8.08
N GLU A 200 -11.53 -4.71 7.72
CA GLU A 200 -12.26 -4.95 6.48
C GLU A 200 -12.66 -3.64 5.81
N LEU A 201 -12.39 -3.54 4.51
CA LEU A 201 -12.84 -2.44 3.68
C LEU A 201 -13.66 -3.00 2.51
N ASN A 202 -14.90 -2.53 2.36
CA ASN A 202 -15.71 -2.82 1.18
C ASN A 202 -15.98 -1.52 0.44
N VAL A 203 -15.65 -1.48 -0.85
CA VAL A 203 -15.92 -0.34 -1.73
C VAL A 203 -16.75 -0.84 -2.90
N THR A 204 -17.87 -0.18 -3.16
CA THR A 204 -18.77 -0.47 -4.29
C THR A 204 -19.03 0.81 -5.06
N ILE A 205 -19.20 0.73 -6.38
CA ILE A 205 -19.73 1.84 -7.19
C ILE A 205 -21.22 1.58 -7.50
N GLY A 206 -22.06 2.60 -7.42
CA GLY A 206 -23.48 2.53 -7.79
C GLY A 206 -24.23 3.84 -7.53
N GLU A 207 -25.56 3.78 -7.48
CA GLU A 207 -26.41 4.95 -7.25
C GLU A 207 -26.25 5.52 -5.82
N VAL A 208 -25.93 6.81 -5.72
CA VAL A 208 -25.84 7.53 -4.44
C VAL A 208 -26.89 8.64 -4.36
N ALA A 209 -27.84 8.50 -3.44
CA ALA A 209 -28.88 9.51 -3.25
C ALA A 209 -28.30 10.78 -2.61
N GLY A 210 -28.44 11.92 -3.29
CA GLY A 210 -28.15 13.24 -2.72
C GLY A 210 -26.66 13.53 -2.49
N GLY A 211 -25.77 12.89 -3.25
CA GLY A 211 -24.33 13.08 -3.15
C GLY A 211 -23.56 12.19 -4.11
N TRP A 212 -22.24 12.18 -3.99
CA TRP A 212 -21.36 11.38 -4.85
C TRP A 212 -20.63 10.25 -4.11
N PHE A 213 -20.89 10.11 -2.81
CA PHE A 213 -20.43 8.99 -1.99
C PHE A 213 -21.30 8.79 -0.75
N ARG A 214 -21.20 7.61 -0.14
CA ARG A 214 -21.75 7.28 1.18
C ARG A 214 -20.77 6.36 1.90
N VAL A 215 -20.44 6.68 3.14
CA VAL A 215 -19.54 5.86 3.98
C VAL A 215 -20.27 5.47 5.25
N THR A 216 -20.18 4.20 5.61
CA THR A 216 -20.83 3.65 6.81
C THR A 216 -19.96 2.57 7.46
N SER A 217 -20.16 2.34 8.75
CA SER A 217 -19.71 1.11 9.41
C SER A 217 -20.93 0.29 9.87
N PRO A 218 -20.84 -1.05 9.87
CA PRO A 218 -21.91 -1.88 10.41
C PRO A 218 -22.18 -1.59 11.89
N ARG A 219 -23.41 -1.87 12.34
CA ARG A 219 -23.74 -1.80 13.76
C ARG A 219 -22.82 -2.70 14.58
N GLY A 220 -22.31 -2.18 15.69
CA GLY A 220 -21.37 -2.91 16.55
C GLY A 220 -19.94 -2.95 16.00
N SER A 221 -19.63 -2.20 14.94
CA SER A 221 -18.25 -1.95 14.54
C SER A 221 -17.50 -1.22 15.65
N GLY A 222 -16.22 -1.57 15.86
CA GLY A 222 -15.34 -0.90 16.83
C GLY A 222 -14.84 0.47 16.33
N VAL A 223 -15.31 0.91 15.16
CA VAL A 223 -14.87 2.12 14.49
C VAL A 223 -16.06 2.85 13.84
N VAL A 224 -15.96 4.17 13.76
CA VAL A 224 -16.86 5.03 12.98
C VAL A 224 -16.04 5.66 11.87
N PRO A 225 -16.52 5.68 10.62
CA PRO A 225 -15.80 6.38 9.56
C PRO A 225 -15.89 7.89 9.73
N SER A 226 -14.78 8.58 9.48
CA SER A 226 -14.77 10.02 9.23
C SER A 226 -14.46 10.30 7.77
N THR A 227 -15.11 11.35 7.26
CA THR A 227 -15.00 11.75 5.87
C THR A 227 -14.63 13.22 5.78
N GLU A 228 -13.59 13.51 5.02
CA GLU A 228 -13.18 14.87 4.68
C GLU A 228 -13.17 14.99 3.16
N VAL A 229 -13.72 16.10 2.65
CA VAL A 229 -13.71 16.41 1.22
C VAL A 229 -12.85 17.65 1.01
N ASP A 230 -11.77 17.49 0.27
CA ASP A 230 -10.87 18.57 -0.17
C ASP A 230 -10.91 18.67 -1.70
N GLY A 231 -11.62 19.66 -2.22
CA GLY A 231 -11.90 19.78 -3.66
C GLY A 231 -12.67 18.57 -4.20
N THR A 232 -11.99 17.74 -4.99
CA THR A 232 -12.52 16.48 -5.55
C THR A 232 -11.90 15.23 -4.92
N THR A 233 -11.17 15.40 -3.81
CA THR A 233 -10.60 14.27 -3.05
C THR A 233 -11.48 13.96 -1.85
N LEU A 234 -12.06 12.77 -1.84
CA LEU A 234 -12.72 12.18 -0.68
C LEU A 234 -11.70 11.40 0.14
N ARG A 235 -11.34 11.92 1.30
CA ARG A 235 -10.52 11.20 2.29
C ARG A 235 -11.42 10.54 3.32
N VAL A 236 -11.18 9.25 3.55
CA VAL A 236 -11.89 8.44 4.53
C VAL A 236 -10.91 7.89 5.55
N GLY A 237 -11.12 8.26 6.80
CA GLY A 237 -10.43 7.73 7.97
C GLY A 237 -11.41 6.99 8.88
N ILE A 238 -10.92 6.60 10.05
CA ILE A 238 -11.73 5.98 11.09
C ILE A 238 -11.43 6.56 12.48
N GLU A 239 -12.46 6.76 13.29
CA GLU A 239 -12.34 6.96 14.72
C GLU A 239 -12.70 5.68 15.50
N PRO A 240 -11.91 5.29 16.51
CA PRO A 240 -12.32 4.24 17.44
C PRO A 240 -13.58 4.62 18.22
N THR A 241 -14.52 3.69 18.37
CA THR A 241 -15.74 3.88 19.20
C THR A 241 -15.49 3.65 20.69
N GLY A 242 -14.34 3.08 21.05
CA GLY A 242 -14.04 2.58 22.40
C GLY A 242 -14.70 1.24 22.74
N THR A 243 -15.54 0.69 21.86
CA THR A 243 -16.14 -0.64 22.01
C THR A 243 -15.37 -1.69 21.20
N ARG A 244 -15.36 -2.93 21.67
CA ARG A 244 -14.88 -4.04 20.84
C ARG A 244 -15.88 -4.32 19.73
N GLY A 245 -15.38 -4.47 18.51
CA GLY A 245 -16.18 -4.75 17.34
C GLY A 245 -15.31 -5.00 16.12
N SER A 246 -15.92 -5.40 15.01
CA SER A 246 -15.20 -5.45 13.73
C SER A 246 -14.73 -4.04 13.37
N ALA A 247 -13.50 -3.87 12.90
CA ALA A 247 -13.10 -2.63 12.24
C ALA A 247 -13.46 -2.79 10.76
N ARG A 248 -14.73 -2.54 10.41
CA ARG A 248 -15.24 -2.70 9.04
C ARG A 248 -15.81 -1.38 8.55
N VAL A 249 -15.45 -1.00 7.33
CA VAL A 249 -15.99 0.17 6.64
C VAL A 249 -16.57 -0.25 5.30
N ASP A 250 -17.79 0.22 5.03
CA ASP A 250 -18.49 0.05 3.76
C ASP A 250 -18.61 1.42 3.08
N VAL A 251 -18.10 1.52 1.85
CA VAL A 251 -18.05 2.72 1.02
C VAL A 251 -18.86 2.48 -0.25
N LEU A 252 -19.80 3.36 -0.54
CA LEU A 252 -20.52 3.42 -1.81
C LEU A 252 -20.12 4.70 -2.53
N LEU A 253 -19.57 4.56 -3.74
CA LEU A 253 -19.14 5.65 -4.61
C LEU A 253 -20.16 5.82 -5.74
N SER A 254 -20.37 7.05 -6.22
CA SER A 254 -21.30 7.30 -7.32
C SER A 254 -20.76 6.80 -8.66
N GLU A 255 -21.63 6.17 -9.46
CA GLU A 255 -21.33 5.74 -10.83
C GLU A 255 -21.20 6.90 -11.83
N GLU A 256 -21.67 8.10 -11.48
CA GLU A 256 -21.60 9.30 -12.31
C GLU A 256 -20.21 9.95 -12.34
N VAL A 257 -19.28 9.47 -11.50
CA VAL A 257 -17.96 10.07 -11.29
C VAL A 257 -16.88 9.15 -11.82
N ASP A 258 -15.90 9.71 -12.54
CA ASP A 258 -14.69 9.01 -12.93
C ASP A 258 -13.71 8.93 -11.75
N TRP A 259 -13.45 7.72 -11.24
CA TRP A 259 -12.73 7.53 -9.97
C TRP A 259 -11.26 7.13 -10.12
N THR A 260 -10.40 7.85 -9.41
CA THR A 260 -9.12 7.29 -8.93
C THR A 260 -9.34 6.69 -7.54
N VAL A 261 -8.98 5.42 -7.37
CA VAL A 261 -9.11 4.71 -6.08
C VAL A 261 -7.74 4.57 -5.44
N ARG A 262 -7.56 5.11 -4.23
CA ARG A 262 -6.32 5.01 -3.47
C ARG A 262 -6.54 4.46 -2.07
N THR A 263 -5.66 3.57 -1.64
CA THR A 263 -5.59 3.12 -0.25
C THR A 263 -4.18 3.33 0.28
N ARG A 264 -4.08 3.90 1.49
CA ARG A 264 -2.81 4.08 2.22
C ARG A 264 -2.72 3.20 3.45
N GLY A 265 -3.86 2.95 4.09
CA GLY A 265 -3.96 2.05 5.21
C GLY A 265 -3.79 0.58 4.83
N GLY A 266 -3.43 -0.23 5.83
CA GLY A 266 -3.37 -1.68 5.72
C GLY A 266 -4.69 -2.34 6.07
N PHE A 267 -4.97 -3.46 5.41
CA PHE A 267 -6.22 -4.22 5.60
C PHE A 267 -5.94 -5.71 5.82
N ARG A 268 -6.75 -6.35 6.67
CA ARG A 268 -6.80 -7.83 6.65
C ARG A 268 -7.50 -8.30 5.39
N THR A 269 -8.64 -7.69 5.06
CA THR A 269 -9.41 -7.97 3.85
C THR A 269 -9.89 -6.67 3.21
N ALA A 270 -9.79 -6.57 1.89
CA ALA A 270 -10.40 -5.50 1.10
C ALA A 270 -11.17 -6.09 -0.09
N ALA A 271 -12.41 -5.65 -0.29
CA ALA A 271 -13.22 -5.99 -1.46
C ALA A 271 -13.59 -4.69 -2.19
N LEU A 272 -13.08 -4.53 -3.41
CA LEU A 272 -13.29 -3.35 -4.24
C LEU A 272 -14.11 -3.78 -5.47
N ASP A 273 -15.42 -3.63 -5.41
CA ASP A 273 -16.33 -3.90 -6.52
C ASP A 273 -16.60 -2.62 -7.32
N LEU A 274 -15.81 -2.41 -8.35
CA LEU A 274 -15.81 -1.19 -9.17
C LEU A 274 -16.50 -1.41 -10.52
N LYS A 275 -17.21 -2.53 -10.70
CA LYS A 275 -17.67 -3.00 -12.00
C LYS A 275 -18.72 -2.11 -12.67
N ASP A 276 -19.47 -1.35 -11.88
CA ASP A 276 -20.62 -0.55 -12.30
C ASP A 276 -20.24 0.93 -12.57
N GLY A 277 -18.97 1.31 -12.45
CA GLY A 277 -18.50 2.68 -12.66
C GLY A 277 -17.40 2.85 -13.70
N THR A 278 -16.81 4.06 -13.71
CA THR A 278 -15.58 4.36 -14.43
C THR A 278 -14.44 4.52 -13.45
N VAL A 279 -13.33 3.82 -13.71
CA VAL A 279 -12.11 3.90 -12.89
C VAL A 279 -10.94 4.21 -13.80
N ASP A 280 -10.18 5.25 -13.47
CA ASP A 280 -9.01 5.67 -14.24
C ASP A 280 -7.70 5.06 -13.71
N ARG A 281 -7.65 4.76 -12.41
CA ARG A 281 -6.46 4.27 -11.72
C ARG A 281 -6.79 3.65 -10.37
N VAL A 282 -5.98 2.66 -9.97
CA VAL A 282 -6.01 2.08 -8.62
C VAL A 282 -4.61 2.11 -8.00
N ASP A 283 -4.48 2.74 -6.83
CA ASP A 283 -3.23 2.82 -6.05
C ASP A 283 -3.40 2.11 -4.70
N LEU A 284 -2.68 1.01 -4.51
CA LEU A 284 -2.70 0.18 -3.29
C LEU A 284 -1.40 0.37 -2.54
N LEU A 285 -1.36 1.34 -1.62
CA LEU A 285 -0.11 1.78 -0.98
C LEU A 285 0.12 1.12 0.38
N GLY A 286 -0.93 0.62 1.02
CA GLY A 286 -0.85 -0.15 2.27
C GLY A 286 -0.78 -1.67 2.04
N GLY A 287 -0.32 -2.41 3.05
CA GLY A 287 -0.25 -3.87 3.01
C GLY A 287 -1.62 -4.53 3.18
N ILE A 288 -1.91 -5.58 2.42
CA ILE A 288 -3.23 -6.24 2.39
C ILE A 288 -3.10 -7.75 2.54
N GLY A 289 -3.81 -8.35 3.50
CA GLY A 289 -3.87 -9.81 3.60
C GLY A 289 -4.60 -10.44 2.41
N ARG A 290 -5.84 -10.01 2.17
CA ARG A 290 -6.63 -10.47 1.02
C ARG A 290 -7.29 -9.30 0.30
N LEU A 291 -7.06 -9.21 -1.01
CA LEU A 291 -7.70 -8.23 -1.88
C LEU A 291 -8.52 -8.94 -2.96
N ASP A 292 -9.82 -8.65 -3.02
CA ASP A 292 -10.70 -9.02 -4.12
C ASP A 292 -11.08 -7.73 -4.89
N LEU A 293 -10.63 -7.59 -6.14
CA LEU A 293 -10.82 -6.40 -7.00
C LEU A 293 -11.64 -6.77 -8.23
N THR A 294 -12.86 -6.28 -8.33
CA THR A 294 -13.73 -6.45 -9.52
C THR A 294 -13.71 -5.16 -10.32
N LEU A 295 -13.34 -5.25 -11.59
CA LEU A 295 -13.08 -4.10 -12.43
C LEU A 295 -14.20 -3.86 -13.45
N PRO A 296 -14.41 -2.58 -13.85
CA PRO A 296 -15.31 -2.25 -14.93
C PRO A 296 -14.74 -2.71 -16.28
N ARG A 297 -15.54 -2.58 -17.34
CA ARG A 297 -15.09 -2.86 -18.70
C ARG A 297 -14.05 -1.82 -19.12
N GLN A 298 -12.83 -2.28 -19.36
CA GLN A 298 -11.71 -1.39 -19.70
C GLN A 298 -11.78 -0.90 -21.14
N ARG A 299 -11.70 0.43 -21.32
CA ARG A 299 -11.60 1.09 -22.64
C ARG A 299 -10.14 1.42 -23.01
N ALA A 300 -9.28 1.52 -22.01
CA ALA A 300 -7.84 1.79 -22.13
C ALA A 300 -7.06 0.86 -21.19
N ALA A 301 -5.75 1.02 -21.09
CA ALA A 301 -4.99 0.37 -20.03
C ALA A 301 -5.36 1.01 -18.68
N LEU A 302 -5.78 0.19 -17.72
CA LEU A 302 -6.00 0.60 -16.35
C LEU A 302 -4.69 0.45 -15.56
N PRO A 303 -4.04 1.55 -15.15
CA PRO A 303 -2.90 1.50 -14.27
C PRO A 303 -3.31 1.06 -12.86
N ILE A 304 -2.63 0.03 -12.36
CA ILE A 304 -2.78 -0.44 -10.99
C ILE A 304 -1.39 -0.50 -10.35
N VAL A 305 -1.16 0.32 -9.34
CA VAL A 305 0.10 0.34 -8.59
C VAL A 305 -0.09 -0.33 -7.25
N LEU A 306 0.81 -1.24 -6.92
CA LEU A 306 0.86 -1.88 -5.61
C LEU A 306 2.21 -1.58 -4.94
N ALA A 307 2.18 -0.69 -3.95
CA ALA A 307 3.35 -0.33 -3.15
C ALA A 307 3.38 -0.98 -1.77
N GLY A 308 2.28 -1.59 -1.33
CA GLY A 308 2.24 -2.47 -0.15
C GLY A 308 2.27 -3.95 -0.54
N GLY A 309 2.73 -4.84 0.33
CA GLY A 309 2.67 -6.28 0.07
C GLY A 309 1.23 -6.82 0.07
N VAL A 310 0.92 -7.80 -0.78
CA VAL A 310 -0.37 -8.50 -0.76
C VAL A 310 -0.17 -10.00 -0.65
N GLU A 311 -0.78 -10.65 0.34
CA GLU A 311 -0.69 -12.12 0.46
C GLU A 311 -1.54 -12.81 -0.60
N ARG A 312 -2.81 -12.43 -0.77
CA ARG A 312 -3.71 -12.98 -1.79
C ARG A 312 -4.46 -11.88 -2.54
N TRP A 313 -4.27 -11.83 -3.85
CA TRP A 313 -4.89 -10.86 -4.73
C TRP A 313 -5.70 -11.56 -5.83
N ARG A 314 -6.99 -11.29 -5.89
CA ARG A 314 -7.86 -11.67 -7.00
C ARG A 314 -8.29 -10.43 -7.76
N ILE A 315 -8.12 -10.47 -9.08
CA ILE A 315 -8.63 -9.46 -10.01
C ILE A 315 -9.67 -10.14 -10.90
N THR A 316 -10.82 -9.53 -11.04
CA THR A 316 -11.91 -10.02 -11.88
C THR A 316 -12.29 -8.96 -12.91
N THR A 317 -12.07 -9.26 -14.19
CA THR A 317 -12.32 -8.36 -15.32
C THR A 317 -13.63 -8.68 -16.03
N ALA A 318 -14.23 -7.72 -16.74
CA ALA A 318 -15.49 -7.92 -17.47
C ALA A 318 -15.41 -8.95 -18.64
N GLY A 319 -14.21 -9.40 -18.98
CA GLY A 319 -13.87 -10.38 -20.00
C GLY A 319 -12.36 -10.58 -20.00
N GLU A 320 -11.83 -11.44 -20.86
CA GLU A 320 -10.39 -11.55 -21.05
C GLU A 320 -9.85 -10.26 -21.69
N VAL A 321 -8.87 -9.64 -21.04
CA VAL A 321 -8.21 -8.42 -21.52
C VAL A 321 -6.69 -8.61 -21.50
N PRO A 322 -5.93 -7.85 -22.30
CA PRO A 322 -4.47 -7.90 -22.21
C PRO A 322 -4.01 -7.53 -20.79
N VAL A 323 -3.02 -8.25 -20.27
CA VAL A 323 -2.45 -8.01 -18.94
C VAL A 323 -0.96 -7.78 -19.11
N ARG A 324 -0.47 -6.64 -18.65
CA ARG A 324 0.95 -6.37 -18.42
C ARG A 324 1.16 -6.25 -16.92
N ALA A 325 2.12 -6.99 -16.38
CA ALA A 325 2.38 -6.98 -14.95
C ALA A 325 3.88 -7.00 -14.67
N ALA A 326 4.39 -5.99 -13.96
CA ALA A 326 5.77 -5.94 -13.49
C ALA A 326 5.85 -6.27 -12.00
N PHE A 327 6.74 -7.17 -11.60
CA PHE A 327 6.89 -7.64 -10.22
C PHE A 327 8.27 -7.30 -9.67
N ARG A 328 8.43 -6.13 -9.06
CA ARG A 328 9.74 -5.62 -8.62
C ARG A 328 10.34 -6.41 -7.45
N ARG A 329 9.51 -7.04 -6.61
CA ARG A 329 9.92 -7.95 -5.51
C ARG A 329 9.59 -9.42 -5.78
N GLY A 330 8.97 -9.73 -6.92
CA GLY A 330 8.54 -11.06 -7.30
C GLY A 330 7.14 -11.42 -6.79
N ALA A 331 6.66 -12.59 -7.20
CA ALA A 331 5.39 -13.14 -6.75
C ALA A 331 5.46 -14.66 -6.53
N GLY A 332 4.71 -15.19 -5.56
CA GLY A 332 4.72 -16.62 -5.25
C GLY A 332 4.01 -17.49 -6.28
N THR A 333 2.81 -17.09 -6.71
CA THR A 333 2.07 -17.75 -7.81
C THR A 333 1.28 -16.70 -8.56
N VAL A 334 1.30 -16.78 -9.90
CA VAL A 334 0.49 -15.93 -10.75
C VAL A 334 -0.34 -16.81 -11.67
N THR A 335 -1.65 -16.58 -11.72
CA THR A 335 -2.56 -17.26 -12.65
C THR A 335 -3.34 -16.20 -13.41
N VAL A 336 -3.29 -16.22 -14.73
CA VAL A 336 -4.00 -15.27 -15.59
C VAL A 336 -4.89 -16.06 -16.54
N TYR A 337 -6.21 -15.89 -16.43
CA TYR A 337 -7.21 -16.57 -17.25
C TYR A 337 -7.05 -18.11 -17.31
N GLY A 338 -6.62 -18.71 -16.19
CA GLY A 338 -6.40 -20.15 -16.06
C GLY A 338 -4.98 -20.61 -16.39
N ASP A 339 -4.20 -19.79 -17.09
CA ASP A 339 -2.79 -20.06 -17.35
C ASP A 339 -1.97 -19.75 -16.09
N ARG A 340 -1.44 -20.80 -15.48
CA ARG A 340 -0.70 -20.71 -14.23
C ARG A 340 0.80 -20.65 -14.47
N ASP A 341 1.42 -19.61 -13.94
CA ASP A 341 2.86 -19.52 -13.75
C ASP A 341 3.26 -19.89 -12.30
N ARG A 342 4.31 -20.69 -12.16
CA ARG A 342 4.83 -21.13 -10.86
C ARG A 342 6.01 -20.24 -10.47
N GLY A 343 5.70 -19.18 -9.71
CA GLY A 343 6.69 -18.29 -9.12
C GLY A 343 7.25 -17.28 -10.13
N VAL A 344 7.12 -16.00 -9.80
CA VAL A 344 7.67 -14.90 -10.58
C VAL A 344 8.87 -14.33 -9.85
N ARG A 345 10.03 -14.26 -10.51
CA ARG A 345 11.23 -13.77 -9.87
C ARG A 345 11.17 -12.26 -9.68
N ARG A 346 12.06 -11.77 -8.82
CA ARG A 346 12.27 -10.35 -8.63
C ARG A 346 12.65 -9.68 -9.95
N GLY A 347 11.90 -8.66 -10.34
CA GLY A 347 12.14 -7.84 -11.52
C GLY A 347 11.54 -8.39 -12.81
N ASP A 348 10.87 -9.54 -12.76
CA ASP A 348 10.22 -10.13 -13.92
C ASP A 348 9.00 -9.30 -14.38
N GLU A 349 8.74 -9.37 -15.68
CA GLU A 349 7.57 -8.79 -16.32
C GLU A 349 6.79 -9.90 -17.02
N LEU A 350 5.48 -9.92 -16.79
CA LEU A 350 4.53 -10.83 -17.41
C LEU A 350 3.67 -10.05 -18.41
N THR A 351 3.52 -10.59 -19.61
CA THR A 351 2.58 -10.06 -20.61
C THR A 351 1.72 -11.20 -21.13
N VAL A 352 0.39 -11.02 -21.05
CA VAL A 352 -0.61 -11.96 -21.56
C VAL A 352 -1.55 -11.21 -22.50
N GLY A 353 -1.84 -11.80 -23.66
CA GLY A 353 -2.63 -11.18 -24.72
C GLY A 353 -1.88 -10.10 -25.52
N ALA A 354 -2.56 -9.49 -26.48
CA ALA A 354 -2.01 -8.46 -27.37
C ALA A 354 -2.85 -7.17 -27.32
N GLY A 355 -2.20 -6.02 -27.50
CA GLY A 355 -2.85 -4.70 -27.55
C GLY A 355 -2.43 -3.77 -26.41
N SER A 356 -2.80 -2.49 -26.53
CA SER A 356 -2.42 -1.44 -25.58
C SER A 356 -3.43 -1.22 -24.45
N GLY A 357 -4.64 -1.79 -24.51
CA GLY A 357 -5.65 -1.71 -23.45
C GLY A 357 -5.48 -2.78 -22.36
N GLY A 358 -6.44 -2.85 -21.42
CA GLY A 358 -6.52 -3.93 -20.43
C GLY A 358 -5.94 -3.53 -19.07
N LEU A 359 -5.13 -4.40 -18.46
CA LEU A 359 -4.51 -4.16 -17.15
C LEU A 359 -3.04 -3.81 -17.31
N ASP A 360 -2.61 -2.77 -16.60
CA ASP A 360 -1.20 -2.39 -16.45
C ASP A 360 -0.84 -2.39 -14.95
N LEU A 361 -0.31 -3.52 -14.49
CA LEU A 361 -0.02 -3.77 -13.08
C LEU A 361 1.45 -3.49 -12.79
N ASN A 362 1.74 -2.67 -11.78
CA ASN A 362 3.09 -2.48 -11.26
C ASN A 362 3.11 -2.82 -9.77
N ALA A 363 3.59 -4.02 -9.44
CA ALA A 363 3.80 -4.47 -8.07
C ALA A 363 5.23 -4.13 -7.65
N GLU A 364 5.36 -3.06 -6.85
CA GLU A 364 6.62 -2.62 -6.28
C GLU A 364 7.04 -3.48 -5.09
N GLU A 365 6.06 -4.02 -4.36
CA GLU A 365 6.25 -4.95 -3.25
C GLU A 365 5.79 -6.38 -3.59
N GLY A 366 6.03 -7.31 -2.66
CA GLY A 366 5.80 -8.74 -2.86
C GLY A 366 4.32 -9.12 -2.96
N VAL A 367 4.02 -10.03 -3.90
CA VAL A 367 2.68 -10.62 -4.05
C VAL A 367 2.73 -12.12 -3.74
N GLY A 368 1.97 -12.60 -2.76
CA GLY A 368 1.93 -14.02 -2.43
C GLY A 368 1.29 -14.83 -3.57
N THR A 369 0.01 -14.59 -3.83
CA THR A 369 -0.72 -15.17 -4.98
C THR A 369 -1.51 -14.10 -5.71
N LEU A 370 -1.37 -14.05 -7.04
CA LEU A 370 -2.21 -13.27 -7.94
C LEU A 370 -3.06 -14.19 -8.81
N THR A 371 -4.37 -13.96 -8.85
CA THR A 371 -5.29 -14.60 -9.78
C THR A 371 -6.05 -13.54 -10.55
N VAL A 372 -5.92 -13.54 -11.88
CA VAL A 372 -6.72 -12.73 -12.79
C VAL A 372 -7.71 -13.65 -13.51
N SER A 373 -9.00 -13.33 -13.45
CA SER A 373 -10.07 -14.09 -14.10
C SER A 373 -11.04 -13.19 -14.84
N ALA A 374 -11.73 -13.73 -15.83
CA ALA A 374 -12.85 -13.08 -16.51
C ALA A 374 -14.18 -13.48 -15.83
N ARG A 375 -15.16 -12.58 -15.90
CA ARG A 375 -16.55 -12.82 -15.46
C ARG A 375 -17.37 -13.57 -16.50
#